data_AF-A0A6B0V583-F1
#
_entry.id   AF-A0A6B0V583-F1
#
_cell.length_a   1.000
_cell.length_b   1.000
_cell.length_c   1.000
_cell.angle_alpha   90.00
_cell.angle_beta   90.00
_cell.angle_gamma   90.00
#
_symmetry.space_group_name_H-M   'P 1'
#
loop_
_entity.id
_entity.type
_entity.pdbx_description
1 polymer ?
#
loop_
_entity_poly.entity_id
_entity_poly.type
_entity_poly.pdbx_seq_one_letter_code
_entity_poly.pdbx_strand_id
1 'polypeptide(L)'
;MQIVFLVALYLLANRVRAGDDVYCRDERNKKVEWFVMYKFPANGVNYTQVKRGFNTNGLQFAYFDANTKNLSYWNMSSETLYSEENPLAYTLAKLFARRKSWDIAYVTYNDQPYTGEEEPAKEPDGHRGKEYAHSKGILMADATSGMWLVHSTPQFPMKVHMGEFNMTRTARKNGQYFMCLTVPPTEVDEIAELLLIQSVIVNHGYGQESVVKKYPHLRALIKGKSIDPWSTVKIAAIKGINRTLFSAIAKPPRWKKRYLHPRCH
;
A
#
# COMPACT_ATOMS: atom_id res chain seq x y z
N MET A 1 -42.06 -13.33 -26.91
CA MET A 1 -41.87 -13.38 -25.43
C MET A 1 -40.62 -14.14 -25.00
N GLN A 2 -40.33 -15.34 -25.53
CA GLN A 2 -39.14 -16.13 -25.14
C GLN A 2 -37.79 -15.45 -25.42
N ILE A 3 -37.65 -14.73 -26.55
CA ILE A 3 -36.39 -14.04 -26.91
C ILE A 3 -36.06 -12.92 -25.92
N VAL A 4 -37.08 -12.17 -25.46
CA VAL A 4 -36.91 -11.08 -24.48
C VAL A 4 -36.49 -11.64 -23.11
N PHE A 5 -37.03 -12.79 -22.72
CA PHE A 5 -36.65 -13.48 -21.47
C PHE A 5 -35.21 -14.01 -21.52
N LEU A 6 -34.78 -14.57 -22.65
CA LEU A 6 -33.39 -15.04 -22.84
C LEU A 6 -32.39 -13.89 -22.84
N VAL A 7 -32.72 -12.76 -23.47
CA VAL A 7 -31.90 -11.54 -23.42
C VAL A 7 -31.83 -10.96 -22.00
N ALA A 8 -32.95 -10.94 -21.27
CA ALA A 8 -32.99 -10.50 -19.88
C ALA A 8 -32.16 -11.41 -18.94
N LEU A 9 -32.25 -12.74 -19.11
CA LEU A 9 -31.42 -13.72 -18.39
C LEU A 9 -29.94 -13.56 -18.72
N TYR A 10 -29.59 -13.30 -19.98
CA TYR A 10 -28.21 -13.05 -20.40
C TYR A 10 -27.65 -11.74 -19.82
N LEU A 11 -28.45 -10.67 -19.78
CA LEU A 11 -28.09 -9.39 -19.17
C LEU A 11 -27.99 -9.46 -17.63
N LEU A 12 -28.79 -10.33 -16.99
CA LEU A 12 -28.69 -10.59 -15.55
C LEU A 12 -27.51 -11.50 -15.20
N ALA A 13 -27.18 -12.47 -16.05
CA ALA A 13 -26.03 -13.38 -15.87
C ALA A 13 -24.68 -12.70 -16.11
N ASN A 14 -24.63 -11.67 -16.97
CA ASN A 14 -23.41 -10.94 -17.32
C ASN A 14 -23.27 -9.58 -16.62
N ARG A 15 -23.87 -9.39 -15.43
CA ARG A 15 -23.46 -8.29 -14.55
C ARG A 15 -22.05 -8.58 -14.01
N VAL A 16 -21.04 -8.35 -14.84
CA VAL A 16 -19.67 -8.15 -14.35
C VAL A 16 -19.75 -7.03 -13.34
N ARG A 17 -19.52 -7.34 -12.07
CA ARG A 17 -19.51 -6.34 -11.01
C ARG A 17 -18.43 -5.33 -11.37
N ALA A 18 -18.82 -4.12 -11.72
CA ALA A 18 -17.88 -3.04 -11.96
C ALA A 18 -17.05 -2.85 -10.68
N GLY A 19 -15.72 -2.93 -10.83
CA GLY A 19 -14.80 -2.57 -9.76
C GLY A 19 -14.82 -1.07 -9.52
N ASP A 20 -14.29 -0.67 -8.38
CA ASP A 20 -14.27 0.72 -7.95
C ASP A 20 -12.93 1.41 -8.24
N ASP A 21 -12.16 0.80 -9.14
CA ASP A 21 -10.92 1.30 -9.72
C ASP A 21 -9.72 1.34 -8.76
N VAL A 22 -9.62 0.30 -7.92
CA VAL A 22 -8.51 0.11 -6.96
C VAL A 22 -7.26 -0.42 -7.66
N TYR A 23 -6.38 0.49 -8.09
CA TYR A 23 -5.14 0.21 -8.83
C TYR A 23 -4.01 1.13 -8.39
N CYS A 24 -2.77 0.63 -8.46
CA CYS A 24 -1.59 1.49 -8.48
C CYS A 24 -1.59 2.34 -9.75
N ARG A 25 -1.17 3.60 -9.63
CA ARG A 25 -1.18 4.59 -10.71
C ARG A 25 0.16 5.27 -10.86
N ASP A 26 0.54 5.55 -12.11
CA ASP A 26 1.79 6.22 -12.45
C ASP A 26 1.72 7.74 -12.36
N GLU A 27 2.82 8.41 -12.74
CA GLU A 27 2.95 9.87 -12.76
C GLU A 27 1.94 10.57 -13.69
N ARG A 28 1.28 9.82 -14.58
CA ARG A 28 0.26 10.31 -15.53
C ARG A 28 -1.13 9.78 -15.19
N ASN A 29 -1.32 9.30 -13.96
CA ASN A 29 -2.58 8.74 -13.47
C ASN A 29 -3.08 7.55 -14.31
N LYS A 30 -2.18 6.75 -14.89
CA LYS A 30 -2.51 5.52 -15.61
C LYS A 30 -2.27 4.31 -14.73
N LYS A 31 -3.11 3.28 -14.88
CA LYS A 31 -2.99 2.02 -14.16
C LYS A 31 -1.67 1.34 -14.48
N VAL A 32 -0.96 0.91 -13.44
CA VAL A 32 0.29 0.14 -13.56
C VAL A 32 0.23 -1.09 -12.67
N GLU A 33 0.95 -2.15 -13.07
CA GLU A 33 1.05 -3.36 -12.25
C GLU A 33 1.81 -3.09 -10.96
N TRP A 34 2.89 -2.32 -11.02
CA TRP A 34 3.66 -1.95 -9.85
C TRP A 34 4.39 -0.63 -10.08
N PHE A 35 4.69 0.07 -8.99
CA PHE A 35 5.66 1.17 -8.99
C PHE A 35 6.50 1.19 -7.72
N VAL A 36 7.66 1.83 -7.80
CA VAL A 36 8.53 2.19 -6.70
C VAL A 36 8.79 3.70 -6.76
N MET A 37 8.50 4.38 -5.66
CA MET A 37 8.94 5.74 -5.41
C MET A 37 10.02 5.73 -4.34
N TYR A 38 11.13 6.39 -4.61
CA TYR A 38 12.19 6.60 -3.63
C TYR A 38 12.43 8.09 -3.43
N LYS A 39 11.92 8.61 -2.31
CA LYS A 39 12.13 10.00 -1.89
C LYS A 39 13.49 10.13 -1.21
N PHE A 40 14.22 11.17 -1.61
CA PHE A 40 15.58 11.43 -1.14
C PHE A 40 15.58 12.23 0.18
N PRO A 41 16.55 12.01 1.10
CA PRO A 41 16.65 12.79 2.32
C PRO A 41 16.91 14.27 2.02
N ALA A 42 16.50 15.16 2.92
CA ALA A 42 16.66 16.60 2.75
C ALA A 42 18.14 17.04 2.77
N ASN A 43 19.00 16.27 3.45
CA ASN A 43 20.43 16.55 3.58
C ASN A 43 21.25 15.32 3.15
N GLY A 44 22.51 15.52 2.78
CA GLY A 44 23.47 14.44 2.50
C GLY A 44 23.34 13.79 1.11
N VAL A 45 22.54 14.36 0.22
CA VAL A 45 22.38 13.90 -1.16
C VAL A 45 23.28 14.72 -2.08
N ASN A 46 24.17 14.05 -2.81
CA ASN A 46 24.94 14.69 -3.86
C ASN A 46 24.12 14.72 -5.17
N TYR A 47 23.37 15.81 -5.36
CA TYR A 47 22.51 15.98 -6.54
C TYR A 47 23.27 16.14 -7.86
N THR A 48 24.61 16.18 -7.87
CA THR A 48 25.40 16.25 -9.13
C THR A 48 25.33 14.97 -9.97
N GLN A 49 24.97 13.83 -9.38
CA GLN A 49 24.75 12.55 -10.10
C GLN A 49 23.27 12.32 -10.48
N VAL A 50 22.40 13.24 -10.08
CA VAL A 50 20.97 13.24 -10.40
C VAL A 50 20.79 14.23 -11.56
N LYS A 51 19.93 13.94 -12.54
CA LYS A 51 19.73 14.81 -13.73
C LYS A 51 19.67 16.30 -13.34
N ARG A 52 20.33 17.19 -14.09
CA ARG A 52 20.31 18.65 -13.82
C ARG A 52 18.87 19.18 -13.81
N GLY A 53 18.48 19.93 -12.77
CA GLY A 53 17.20 20.65 -12.71
C GLY A 53 16.31 20.39 -11.49
N PHE A 54 16.72 19.53 -10.54
CA PHE A 54 15.89 19.20 -9.38
C PHE A 54 16.25 20.01 -8.13
N ASN A 55 15.21 20.40 -7.40
CA ASN A 55 15.31 21.17 -6.16
C ASN A 55 15.85 20.27 -5.00
N THR A 56 16.53 20.86 -4.03
CA THR A 56 17.23 20.20 -2.91
C THR A 56 16.42 20.21 -1.62
N ASN A 57 15.15 20.61 -1.65
CA ASN A 57 14.32 20.81 -0.44
C ASN A 57 13.92 19.51 0.29
N GLY A 58 14.32 18.35 -0.24
CA GLY A 58 14.07 17.04 0.34
C GLY A 58 12.63 16.60 0.13
N LEU A 59 12.01 16.92 -1.00
CA LEU A 59 10.65 16.47 -1.34
C LEU A 59 10.59 15.72 -2.68
N GLN A 60 11.69 15.69 -3.41
CA GLN A 60 11.86 15.04 -4.70
C GLN A 60 11.98 13.54 -4.50
N PHE A 61 11.47 12.80 -5.46
CA PHE A 61 11.58 11.35 -5.50
C PHE A 61 12.00 10.87 -6.89
N ALA A 62 12.73 9.78 -6.91
CA ALA A 62 12.85 8.97 -8.10
C ALA A 62 11.63 8.04 -8.21
N TYR A 63 11.26 7.74 -9.45
CA TYR A 63 10.10 6.92 -9.77
C TYR A 63 10.45 5.87 -10.82
N PHE A 64 9.98 4.64 -10.57
CA PHE A 64 10.09 3.52 -11.48
C PHE A 64 8.80 2.71 -11.44
N ASP A 65 8.44 2.10 -12.55
CA ASP A 65 7.25 1.25 -12.64
C ASP A 65 7.41 0.11 -13.63
N ALA A 66 6.35 -0.68 -13.74
CA ALA A 66 6.25 -1.80 -14.66
C ALA A 66 6.57 -1.48 -16.13
N ASN A 67 6.46 -0.21 -16.54
CA ASN A 67 6.71 0.22 -17.91
C ASN A 67 8.10 0.85 -18.09
N THR A 68 8.88 0.99 -17.02
CA THR A 68 10.18 1.64 -17.05
C THR A 68 11.22 0.74 -17.71
N LYS A 69 11.71 1.14 -18.89
CA LYS A 69 12.66 0.35 -19.69
C LYS A 69 14.10 0.45 -19.24
N ASN A 70 14.50 1.58 -18.66
CA ASN A 70 15.87 1.87 -18.29
C ASN A 70 15.97 2.14 -16.78
N LEU A 71 16.69 1.26 -16.08
CA LEU A 71 16.94 1.32 -14.64
C LEU A 71 18.38 1.73 -14.30
N SER A 72 19.17 2.16 -15.29
CA SER A 72 20.57 2.55 -15.11
C SER A 72 20.77 3.90 -14.41
N TYR A 73 19.71 4.70 -14.29
CA TYR A 73 19.75 5.98 -13.60
C TYR A 73 18.47 6.22 -12.79
N TRP A 74 18.58 7.05 -11.76
CA TRP A 74 17.43 7.55 -11.00
C TRP A 74 16.56 8.44 -11.90
N ASN A 75 15.40 7.93 -12.30
CA ASN A 75 14.44 8.73 -13.04
C ASN A 75 13.66 9.61 -12.07
N MET A 76 14.08 10.87 -11.95
CA MET A 76 13.48 11.82 -11.02
C MET A 76 12.15 12.35 -11.55
N SER A 77 11.16 12.37 -10.66
CA SER A 77 9.86 13.00 -10.91
C SER A 77 10.00 14.52 -10.94
N SER A 78 9.23 15.18 -11.81
CA SER A 78 9.01 16.63 -11.74
C SER A 78 8.15 17.05 -10.55
N GLU A 79 7.38 16.10 -9.98
CA GLU A 79 6.49 16.33 -8.86
C GLU A 79 7.20 16.18 -7.52
N THR A 80 6.56 16.73 -6.48
CA THR A 80 7.01 16.55 -5.10
C THR A 80 6.14 15.53 -4.38
N LEU A 81 6.67 14.95 -3.30
CA LEU A 81 5.93 14.02 -2.46
C LEU A 81 4.62 14.61 -1.89
N TYR A 82 4.52 15.94 -1.79
CA TYR A 82 3.34 16.64 -1.26
C TYR A 82 2.38 17.12 -2.35
N SER A 83 2.74 16.96 -3.62
CA SER A 83 1.85 17.27 -4.74
C SER A 83 0.64 16.35 -4.73
N GLU A 84 -0.53 16.86 -5.09
CA GLU A 84 -1.72 16.05 -5.36
C GLU A 84 -1.67 15.39 -6.75
N GLU A 85 -0.70 15.76 -7.57
CA GLU A 85 -0.53 15.28 -8.94
C GLU A 85 0.56 14.20 -9.05
N ASN A 86 0.75 13.41 -7.99
CA ASN A 86 1.78 12.37 -7.94
C ASN A 86 1.18 10.94 -7.85
N PRO A 87 2.00 9.89 -8.10
CA PRO A 87 1.54 8.50 -8.08
C PRO A 87 0.82 8.09 -6.78
N LEU A 88 1.25 8.57 -5.61
CA LEU A 88 0.58 8.26 -4.33
C LEU A 88 -0.81 8.89 -4.26
N ALA A 89 -0.91 10.18 -4.62
CA ALA A 89 -2.18 10.91 -4.60
C ALA A 89 -3.20 10.27 -5.55
N TYR A 90 -2.78 9.93 -6.77
CA TYR A 90 -3.63 9.22 -7.73
C TYR A 90 -4.05 7.85 -7.22
N THR A 91 -3.10 7.06 -6.72
CA THR A 91 -3.33 5.69 -6.24
C THR A 91 -4.27 5.66 -5.03
N LEU A 92 -4.16 6.63 -4.13
CA LEU A 92 -4.89 6.68 -2.87
C LEU A 92 -6.13 7.58 -2.92
N ALA A 93 -6.53 8.07 -4.09
CA ALA A 93 -7.67 8.98 -4.25
C ALA A 93 -8.95 8.46 -3.57
N LYS A 94 -9.22 7.15 -3.65
CA LYS A 94 -10.38 6.51 -2.98
C LYS A 94 -10.28 6.50 -1.45
N LEU A 95 -9.07 6.42 -0.90
CA LEU A 95 -8.82 6.48 0.55
C LEU A 95 -9.06 7.87 1.10
N PHE A 96 -8.64 8.90 0.35
CA PHE A 96 -8.72 10.29 0.78
C PHE A 96 -10.06 10.95 0.42
N ALA A 97 -10.85 10.37 -0.49
CA ALA A 97 -12.18 10.85 -0.84
C ALA A 97 -13.07 11.04 0.40
N ARG A 98 -13.76 12.19 0.47
CA ARG A 98 -14.59 12.57 1.62
C ARG A 98 -15.69 11.56 1.95
N ARG A 99 -16.26 10.94 0.91
CA ARG A 99 -17.25 9.86 1.04
C ARG A 99 -16.56 8.52 0.84
N LYS A 100 -16.75 7.62 1.81
CA LYS A 100 -16.34 6.22 1.70
C LYS A 100 -17.12 5.57 0.56
N SER A 101 -16.41 4.93 -0.36
CA SER A 101 -17.08 4.05 -1.33
C SER A 101 -17.62 2.81 -0.64
N TRP A 102 -18.77 2.32 -1.08
CA TRP A 102 -19.36 1.07 -0.57
C TRP A 102 -18.78 -0.16 -1.27
N ASP A 103 -18.04 0.04 -2.35
CA ASP A 103 -17.48 -1.01 -3.20
C ASP A 103 -16.00 -1.29 -2.92
N ILE A 104 -15.42 -0.63 -1.92
CA ILE A 104 -14.05 -0.88 -1.47
C ILE A 104 -14.00 -1.42 -0.04
N ALA A 105 -12.94 -2.14 0.25
CA ALA A 105 -12.46 -2.45 1.59
C ALA A 105 -10.98 -2.08 1.70
N TYR A 106 -10.55 -1.59 2.86
CA TYR A 106 -9.15 -1.26 3.09
C TYR A 106 -8.75 -1.41 4.56
N VAL A 107 -7.45 -1.56 4.75
CA VAL A 107 -6.76 -1.29 6.01
C VAL A 107 -5.54 -0.42 5.75
N THR A 108 -5.27 0.51 6.66
CA THR A 108 -3.97 1.18 6.78
C THR A 108 -3.29 0.62 8.02
N TYR A 109 -2.01 0.32 7.93
CA TYR A 109 -1.23 -0.16 9.06
C TYR A 109 0.08 0.62 9.17
N ASN A 110 0.48 0.93 10.40
CA ASN A 110 1.66 1.72 10.72
C ASN A 110 1.97 1.52 12.20
N ASP A 111 3.21 1.13 12.51
CA ASP A 111 3.71 0.99 13.89
C ASP A 111 3.97 2.33 14.57
N GLN A 112 4.00 3.43 13.81
CA GLN A 112 4.17 4.79 14.31
C GLN A 112 3.09 5.72 13.72
N PRO A 113 1.80 5.50 14.05
CA PRO A 113 0.71 6.26 13.45
C PRO A 113 0.68 7.71 13.91
N TYR A 114 -0.09 8.54 13.18
CA TYR A 114 -0.35 9.91 13.61
C TYR A 114 -1.27 9.92 14.83
N THR A 115 -0.80 10.49 15.94
CA THR A 115 -1.52 10.56 17.22
C THR A 115 -2.06 11.96 17.55
N GLY A 116 -2.03 12.89 16.58
CA GLY A 116 -2.37 14.30 16.76
C GLY A 116 -1.16 15.22 16.82
N GLU A 117 0.03 14.67 17.06
CA GLU A 117 1.32 15.37 17.00
C GLU A 117 2.19 14.80 15.88
N GLU A 118 2.80 15.67 15.08
CA GLU A 118 3.64 15.24 13.96
C GLU A 118 5.04 14.81 14.36
N GLU A 119 5.65 15.41 15.40
CA GLU A 119 7.00 15.08 15.80
C GLU A 119 7.15 15.14 17.34
N PRO A 120 7.81 14.16 17.98
CA PRO A 120 8.33 12.93 17.38
C PRO A 120 7.22 11.94 17.03
N ALA A 121 7.39 11.14 15.98
CA ALA A 121 6.53 9.99 15.73
C ALA A 121 6.66 8.96 16.86
N LYS A 122 5.53 8.54 17.42
CA LYS A 122 5.47 7.68 18.62
C LYS A 122 4.75 6.38 18.29
N GLU A 123 5.17 5.30 18.94
CA GLU A 123 4.36 4.08 19.02
C GLU A 123 3.11 4.34 19.87
N PRO A 124 1.98 3.64 19.63
CA PRO A 124 0.79 3.78 20.47
C PRO A 124 1.05 3.35 21.93
N ASP A 125 0.52 4.10 22.89
CA ASP A 125 0.79 3.88 24.32
C ASP A 125 0.42 2.47 24.81
N GLY A 126 -0.62 1.84 24.23
CA GLY A 126 -1.04 0.45 24.53
C GLY A 126 -0.18 -0.66 23.89
N HIS A 127 0.88 -0.28 23.19
CA HIS A 127 1.77 -1.17 22.43
C HIS A 127 3.24 -1.11 22.88
N ARG A 128 3.59 -0.21 23.79
CA ARG A 128 4.91 -0.22 24.46
C ARG A 128 5.17 -1.57 25.12
N GLY A 129 6.22 -2.26 24.67
CA GLY A 129 6.65 -3.56 25.22
C GLY A 129 5.97 -4.80 24.64
N LYS A 130 5.12 -4.66 23.61
CA LYS A 130 4.58 -5.79 22.83
C LYS A 130 5.36 -5.95 21.54
N GLU A 131 5.72 -7.18 21.18
CA GLU A 131 6.37 -7.47 19.90
C GLU A 131 5.34 -7.33 18.76
N TYR A 132 5.52 -6.35 17.88
CA TYR A 132 4.75 -6.14 16.65
C TYR A 132 5.72 -5.93 15.47
N ALA A 133 5.22 -6.08 14.24
CA ALA A 133 6.05 -5.78 13.07
C ALA A 133 6.30 -4.27 12.94
N HIS A 134 7.55 -3.90 12.69
CA HIS A 134 7.93 -2.58 12.17
C HIS A 134 7.55 -2.50 10.68
N SER A 135 6.26 -2.37 10.43
CA SER A 135 5.66 -2.47 9.10
C SER A 135 4.64 -1.34 8.92
N LYS A 136 4.67 -0.74 7.73
CA LYS A 136 3.77 0.37 7.37
C LYS A 136 3.27 0.18 5.95
N GLY A 137 2.00 0.47 5.71
CA GLY A 137 1.39 0.28 4.41
C GLY A 137 -0.11 0.39 4.39
N ILE A 138 -0.66 0.13 3.20
CA ILE A 138 -2.08 0.24 2.88
C ILE A 138 -2.43 -0.94 1.99
N LEU A 139 -3.44 -1.72 2.40
CA LEU A 139 -4.04 -2.75 1.56
C LEU A 139 -5.47 -2.31 1.26
N MET A 140 -5.82 -2.18 -0.02
CA MET A 140 -7.15 -1.82 -0.47
C MET A 140 -7.60 -2.78 -1.57
N ALA A 141 -8.90 -3.09 -1.61
CA ALA A 141 -9.48 -3.94 -2.63
C ALA A 141 -10.92 -3.54 -2.97
N ASP A 142 -11.32 -3.85 -4.20
CA ASP A 142 -12.70 -3.82 -4.66
C ASP A 142 -13.12 -5.22 -5.14
N ALA A 143 -14.19 -5.32 -5.94
CA ALA A 143 -14.64 -6.61 -6.47
C ALA A 143 -13.69 -7.24 -7.51
N THR A 144 -12.89 -6.45 -8.22
CA THR A 144 -12.14 -6.82 -9.42
C THR A 144 -10.63 -6.78 -9.27
N SER A 145 -10.11 -6.05 -8.28
CA SER A 145 -8.68 -5.83 -8.08
C SER A 145 -8.36 -5.46 -6.64
N GLY A 146 -7.09 -5.50 -6.29
CA GLY A 146 -6.57 -4.84 -5.10
C GLY A 146 -5.23 -4.17 -5.36
N MET A 147 -4.86 -3.30 -4.43
CA MET A 147 -3.57 -2.65 -4.37
C MET A 147 -2.96 -2.84 -2.99
N TRP A 148 -1.66 -3.08 -2.96
CA TRP A 148 -0.88 -3.16 -1.74
C TRP A 148 0.29 -2.19 -1.81
N LEU A 149 0.24 -1.17 -0.95
CA LEU A 149 1.29 -0.18 -0.78
C LEU A 149 2.09 -0.50 0.47
N VAL A 150 3.40 -0.70 0.33
CA VAL A 150 4.35 -0.82 1.44
C VAL A 150 5.21 0.43 1.47
N HIS A 151 5.46 1.00 2.65
CA HIS A 151 6.28 2.20 2.78
C HIS A 151 7.06 2.26 4.10
N SER A 152 7.98 3.23 4.19
CA SER A 152 8.76 3.50 5.41
C SER A 152 8.33 4.75 6.17
N THR A 153 7.37 5.52 5.67
CA THR A 153 6.99 6.82 6.23
C THR A 153 6.15 6.69 7.51
N PRO A 154 6.66 7.11 8.69
CA PRO A 154 5.86 7.17 9.93
C PRO A 154 4.68 8.12 9.76
N GLN A 155 3.60 7.91 10.51
CA GLN A 155 2.42 8.79 10.53
C GLN A 155 1.67 8.97 9.20
N PHE A 156 2.03 8.21 8.16
CA PHE A 156 1.30 8.18 6.90
C PHE A 156 0.37 6.95 6.85
N PRO A 157 -0.90 7.13 6.41
CA PRO A 157 -1.60 8.41 6.27
C PRO A 157 -1.88 9.05 7.64
N MET A 158 -1.96 10.38 7.69
CA MET A 158 -2.27 11.09 8.95
C MET A 158 -3.77 10.97 9.30
N LYS A 159 -4.61 11.14 8.28
CA LYS A 159 -6.07 10.98 8.34
C LYS A 159 -6.54 10.43 7.01
N VAL A 160 -7.68 9.75 7.02
CA VAL A 160 -8.34 9.24 5.81
C VAL A 160 -9.71 9.92 5.65
N HIS A 161 -10.23 9.98 4.42
CA HIS A 161 -11.52 10.62 4.10
C HIS A 161 -11.66 12.11 4.42
N MET A 162 -10.56 12.87 4.31
CA MET A 162 -10.58 14.33 4.50
C MET A 162 -11.05 15.11 3.26
N GLY A 163 -11.10 14.47 2.09
CA GLY A 163 -11.42 15.10 0.81
C GLY A 163 -10.20 15.57 0.03
N GLU A 164 -9.00 15.48 0.62
CA GLU A 164 -7.73 15.92 0.05
C GLU A 164 -6.63 14.91 0.39
N PHE A 165 -5.63 14.79 -0.48
CA PHE A 165 -4.44 13.98 -0.22
C PHE A 165 -3.55 14.72 0.76
N ASN A 166 -3.06 14.04 1.80
CA ASN A 166 -2.12 14.65 2.73
C ASN A 166 -0.93 13.75 3.00
N MET A 167 0.22 14.41 3.16
CA MET A 167 1.47 13.78 3.51
C MET A 167 2.00 14.42 4.79
N THR A 168 2.56 13.59 5.65
CA THR A 168 3.16 14.00 6.93
C THR A 168 4.48 14.75 6.74
N ARG A 169 4.79 15.69 7.65
CA ARG A 169 6.08 16.39 7.66
C ARG A 169 7.24 15.48 8.02
N THR A 170 6.99 14.39 8.75
CA THR A 170 8.01 13.38 9.08
C THR A 170 8.63 12.75 7.82
N ALA A 171 7.88 12.74 6.71
CA ALA A 171 8.35 12.24 5.42
C ALA A 171 9.50 13.08 4.86
N ARG A 172 9.66 14.36 5.26
CA ARG A 172 10.63 15.30 4.65
C ARG A 172 12.08 14.97 4.97
N LYS A 173 12.39 14.70 6.24
CA LYS A 173 13.76 14.69 6.76
C LYS A 173 14.61 13.57 6.18
N ASN A 174 14.08 12.34 6.21
CA ASN A 174 14.79 11.13 5.85
C ASN A 174 14.42 10.65 4.44
N GLY A 175 15.25 9.77 3.89
CA GLY A 175 14.87 9.00 2.71
C GLY A 175 13.67 8.12 3.01
N GLN A 176 12.75 8.00 2.05
CA GLN A 176 11.54 7.19 2.21
C GLN A 176 11.28 6.40 0.93
N TYR A 177 10.83 5.16 1.06
CA TYR A 177 10.37 4.38 -0.08
C TYR A 177 8.86 4.14 -0.01
N PHE A 178 8.26 3.99 -1.17
CA PHE A 178 6.89 3.53 -1.37
C PHE A 178 6.90 2.53 -2.52
N MET A 179 6.35 1.35 -2.30
CA MET A 179 6.21 0.32 -3.32
C MET A 179 4.76 -0.09 -3.40
N CYS A 180 4.15 0.04 -4.57
CA CYS A 180 2.76 -0.33 -4.80
C CYS A 180 2.69 -1.52 -5.75
N LEU A 181 1.85 -2.51 -5.41
CA LEU A 181 1.53 -3.67 -6.24
C LEU A 181 0.03 -3.70 -6.51
N THR A 182 -0.37 -3.71 -7.78
CA THR A 182 -1.72 -4.05 -8.21
C THR A 182 -1.80 -5.57 -8.38
N VAL A 183 -2.78 -6.18 -7.73
CA VAL A 183 -2.96 -7.64 -7.69
C VAL A 183 -4.39 -8.04 -8.08
N PRO A 184 -4.60 -9.25 -8.62
CA PRO A 184 -5.95 -9.77 -8.80
C PRO A 184 -6.60 -10.05 -7.44
N PRO A 185 -7.94 -10.16 -7.37
CA PRO A 185 -8.67 -10.38 -6.13
C PRO A 185 -8.20 -11.60 -5.32
N THR A 186 -7.75 -12.65 -5.99
CA THR A 186 -7.28 -13.88 -5.34
C THR A 186 -6.06 -13.66 -4.45
N GLU A 187 -5.26 -12.64 -4.71
CA GLU A 187 -4.00 -12.38 -4.01
C GLU A 187 -4.18 -11.38 -2.86
N VAL A 188 -5.29 -10.63 -2.84
CA VAL A 188 -5.60 -9.67 -1.77
C VAL A 188 -5.65 -10.36 -0.42
N ASP A 189 -6.32 -11.51 -0.35
CA ASP A 189 -6.52 -12.21 0.91
C ASP A 189 -5.28 -12.97 1.37
N GLU A 190 -4.44 -13.41 0.42
CA GLU A 190 -3.10 -13.95 0.70
C GLU A 190 -2.21 -12.88 1.34
N ILE A 191 -2.21 -11.66 0.80
CA ILE A 191 -1.49 -10.52 1.40
C ILE A 191 -2.06 -10.21 2.80
N ALA A 192 -3.38 -10.20 2.96
CA ALA A 192 -3.99 -9.96 4.26
C ALA A 192 -3.60 -11.02 5.31
N GLU A 193 -3.45 -12.28 4.91
CA GLU A 193 -2.91 -13.33 5.78
C GLU A 193 -1.45 -13.05 6.19
N LEU A 194 -0.61 -12.59 5.26
CA LEU A 194 0.77 -12.18 5.59
C LEU A 194 0.81 -11.05 6.61
N LEU A 195 -0.08 -10.06 6.47
CA LEU A 195 -0.19 -8.93 7.40
C LEU A 195 -0.69 -9.38 8.79
N LEU A 196 -1.59 -10.36 8.83
CA LEU A 196 -1.99 -11.02 10.07
C LEU A 196 -0.79 -11.74 10.72
N ILE A 197 0.00 -12.50 9.95
CA ILE A 197 1.23 -13.17 10.41
C ILE A 197 2.23 -12.20 11.00
N GLN A 198 2.39 -11.03 10.39
CA GLN A 198 3.25 -9.97 10.89
C GLN A 198 2.70 -9.27 12.14
N SER A 199 1.45 -9.49 12.52
CA SER A 199 0.76 -8.75 13.58
C SER A 199 0.91 -7.23 13.39
N VAL A 200 0.56 -6.73 12.20
CA VAL A 200 0.66 -5.29 11.91
C VAL A 200 -0.32 -4.47 12.77
N ILE A 201 0.05 -3.23 13.08
CA ILE A 201 -0.81 -2.30 13.82
C ILE A 201 -1.73 -1.59 12.83
N VAL A 202 -3.00 -2.02 12.75
CA VAL A 202 -4.02 -1.39 11.91
C VAL A 202 -4.47 -0.07 12.54
N ASN A 203 -4.39 1.04 11.80
CA ASN A 203 -4.78 2.36 12.29
C ASN A 203 -6.16 2.79 11.77
N HIS A 204 -6.48 2.43 10.53
CA HIS A 204 -7.79 2.63 9.94
C HIS A 204 -8.23 1.37 9.21
N GLY A 205 -9.48 0.95 9.40
CA GLY A 205 -10.09 -0.18 8.70
C GLY A 205 -11.51 0.15 8.29
N TYR A 206 -11.88 -0.27 7.08
CA TYR A 206 -13.24 -0.11 6.58
C TYR A 206 -13.53 -1.13 5.47
N GLY A 207 -14.76 -1.57 5.38
CA GLY A 207 -15.24 -2.37 4.27
C GLY A 207 -16.67 -2.83 4.50
N GLN A 208 -17.50 -2.71 3.47
CA GLN A 208 -18.86 -3.23 3.51
C GLN A 208 -18.85 -4.75 3.45
N GLU A 209 -19.81 -5.39 4.12
CA GLU A 209 -19.92 -6.85 4.19
C GLU A 209 -20.05 -7.48 2.78
N SER A 210 -20.65 -6.76 1.83
CA SER A 210 -20.72 -7.15 0.42
C SER A 210 -19.37 -7.31 -0.27
N VAL A 211 -18.34 -6.60 0.20
CA VAL A 211 -16.97 -6.64 -0.33
C VAL A 211 -16.12 -7.60 0.52
N VAL A 212 -16.09 -7.39 1.84
CA VAL A 212 -15.18 -8.13 2.75
C VAL A 212 -15.52 -9.61 2.88
N LYS A 213 -16.74 -10.06 2.51
CA LYS A 213 -17.06 -11.49 2.43
C LYS A 213 -16.17 -12.27 1.45
N LYS A 214 -15.60 -11.58 0.45
CA LYS A 214 -14.65 -12.17 -0.52
C LYS A 214 -13.23 -12.26 0.04
N TYR A 215 -12.94 -11.49 1.09
CA TYR A 215 -11.60 -11.32 1.67
C TYR A 215 -11.64 -11.61 3.18
N PRO A 216 -11.77 -12.87 3.59
CA PRO A 216 -11.91 -13.24 5.00
C PRO A 216 -10.73 -12.82 5.89
N HIS A 217 -9.48 -12.85 5.41
CA HIS A 217 -8.32 -12.35 6.15
C HIS A 217 -8.30 -10.82 6.22
N LEU A 218 -8.65 -10.11 5.13
CA LEU A 218 -8.80 -8.65 5.19
C LEU A 218 -9.90 -8.25 6.17
N ARG A 219 -11.02 -8.99 6.18
CA ARG A 219 -12.10 -8.83 7.15
C ARG A 219 -11.61 -9.04 8.58
N ALA A 220 -10.72 -10.01 8.80
CA ALA A 220 -10.12 -10.27 10.10
C ALA A 220 -9.21 -9.12 10.56
N LEU A 221 -8.39 -8.54 9.66
CA LEU A 221 -7.60 -7.34 9.94
C LEU A 221 -8.48 -6.15 10.33
N ILE A 222 -9.54 -5.89 9.57
CA ILE A 222 -10.49 -4.79 9.86
C ILE A 222 -11.12 -4.95 11.25
N LYS A 223 -11.39 -6.19 11.67
CA LYS A 223 -11.96 -6.51 12.98
C LYS A 223 -10.92 -6.59 14.10
N GLY A 224 -9.64 -6.32 13.83
CA GLY A 224 -8.57 -6.39 14.81
C GLY A 224 -8.34 -7.79 15.38
N LYS A 225 -8.63 -8.84 14.59
CA LYS A 225 -8.37 -10.22 15.02
C LYS A 225 -6.87 -10.47 15.11
N SER A 226 -6.45 -11.10 16.19
CA SER A 226 -5.09 -11.64 16.33
C SER A 226 -5.01 -13.03 15.71
N ILE A 227 -3.82 -13.39 15.25
CA ILE A 227 -3.46 -14.77 14.95
C ILE A 227 -2.72 -15.41 16.13
N ASP A 228 -2.45 -16.71 15.98
CA ASP A 228 -1.60 -17.47 16.87
C ASP A 228 -0.15 -16.92 16.88
N PRO A 229 0.38 -16.52 18.05
CA PRO A 229 1.75 -16.02 18.19
C PRO A 229 2.85 -17.06 17.85
N TRP A 230 2.50 -18.33 17.62
CA TRP A 230 3.41 -19.42 17.24
C TRP A 230 3.46 -19.71 15.75
N SER A 231 2.80 -18.91 14.91
CA SER A 231 2.94 -19.00 13.46
C SER A 231 4.43 -19.00 13.05
N THR A 232 4.79 -19.75 12.01
CA THR A 232 6.15 -19.74 11.44
C THR A 232 6.29 -18.63 10.39
N VAL A 233 7.51 -18.38 9.93
CA VAL A 233 7.75 -17.50 8.78
C VAL A 233 6.99 -18.03 7.57
N LYS A 234 6.23 -17.17 6.90
CA LYS A 234 5.56 -17.47 5.63
C LYS A 234 6.27 -16.74 4.50
N ILE A 235 6.60 -17.48 3.44
CA ILE A 235 7.12 -16.93 2.19
C ILE A 235 6.05 -17.25 1.14
N ALA A 236 5.48 -16.22 0.54
CA ALA A 236 4.43 -16.35 -0.47
C ALA A 236 4.90 -15.76 -1.79
N ALA A 237 4.58 -16.44 -2.89
CA ALA A 237 4.69 -15.88 -4.23
C ALA A 237 3.39 -15.14 -4.55
N ILE A 238 3.45 -13.81 -4.58
CA ILE A 238 2.32 -12.94 -4.90
C ILE A 238 2.33 -12.65 -6.39
N LYS A 239 1.19 -12.88 -7.05
CA LYS A 239 1.04 -12.60 -8.48
C LYS A 239 0.50 -11.19 -8.71
N GLY A 240 1.25 -10.36 -9.42
CA GLY A 240 0.76 -9.08 -9.92
C GLY A 240 -0.39 -9.24 -10.92
N ILE A 241 -1.14 -8.17 -11.17
CA ILE A 241 -2.30 -8.19 -12.08
C ILE A 241 -1.93 -8.62 -13.51
N ASN A 242 -0.69 -8.39 -13.95
CA ASN A 242 -0.13 -8.82 -15.23
C ASN A 242 0.82 -10.02 -15.09
N ARG A 243 0.68 -10.79 -14.00
CA ARG A 243 1.36 -12.05 -13.72
C ARG A 243 2.85 -11.95 -13.40
N THR A 244 3.39 -10.76 -13.17
CA THR A 244 4.72 -10.64 -12.54
C THR A 244 4.69 -11.31 -11.17
N LEU A 245 5.70 -12.12 -10.86
CA LEU A 245 5.79 -12.80 -9.57
C LEU A 245 6.64 -11.98 -8.60
N PHE A 246 6.10 -11.75 -7.41
CA PHE A 246 6.76 -11.08 -6.30
C PHE A 246 6.90 -12.04 -5.13
N SER A 247 7.98 -11.92 -4.36
CA SER A 247 8.15 -12.69 -3.12
C SER A 247 7.81 -11.81 -1.92
N ALA A 248 6.82 -12.22 -1.14
CA ALA A 248 6.46 -11.56 0.11
C ALA A 248 6.82 -12.46 1.30
N ILE A 249 7.45 -11.87 2.32
CA ILE A 249 7.97 -12.59 3.48
C ILE A 249 7.34 -12.01 4.75
N ALA A 250 6.56 -12.83 5.45
CA ALA A 250 5.95 -12.49 6.72
C ALA A 250 6.72 -13.15 7.87
N LYS A 251 7.35 -12.32 8.70
CA LYS A 251 7.99 -12.74 9.94
C LYS A 251 7.03 -12.47 11.11
N PRO A 252 6.70 -13.48 11.94
CA PRO A 252 5.89 -13.27 13.12
C PRO A 252 6.71 -12.63 14.25
N PRO A 253 6.07 -11.93 15.20
CA PRO A 253 6.77 -11.12 16.20
C PRO A 253 7.82 -11.89 17.01
N ARG A 254 7.49 -13.13 17.41
CA ARG A 254 8.33 -13.98 18.26
C ARG A 254 9.46 -14.71 17.51
N TRP A 255 9.69 -14.41 16.24
CA TRP A 255 10.73 -15.09 15.47
C TRP A 255 12.15 -14.56 15.81
N LYS A 256 12.96 -15.41 16.44
CA LYS A 256 14.27 -15.06 17.01
C LYS A 256 15.48 -15.28 16.09
N LYS A 257 15.32 -15.81 14.87
CA LYS A 257 16.45 -16.06 13.93
C LYS A 257 16.59 -14.94 12.88
N ARG A 258 17.83 -14.49 12.60
CA ARG A 258 18.12 -13.55 11.49
C ARG A 258 17.88 -14.24 10.15
N TYR A 259 17.21 -13.54 9.23
CA TYR A 259 17.02 -13.98 7.83
C TYR A 259 18.27 -13.71 6.97
N LEU A 260 19.08 -12.72 7.36
CA LEU A 260 20.34 -12.43 6.69
C LEU A 260 21.42 -13.40 7.21
N HIS A 261 21.69 -14.44 6.43
CA HIS A 261 22.91 -15.21 6.57
C HIS A 261 24.11 -14.25 6.43
N PRO A 262 25.14 -14.32 7.29
CA PRO A 262 26.41 -13.68 7.02
C PRO A 262 27.09 -14.47 5.91
N ARG A 263 26.98 -13.98 4.67
CA ARG A 263 27.95 -14.15 3.55
C ARG A 263 27.31 -13.70 2.25
N CYS A 264 27.34 -12.39 2.01
CA CYS A 264 27.69 -11.89 0.70
C CYS A 264 29.17 -11.51 0.81
N HIS A 265 30.04 -12.34 0.24
CA HIS A 265 31.42 -11.96 -0.09
C HIS A 265 31.40 -11.16 -1.38
#